data_AF-A0A259GCZ8-F1
#
_entry.id   AF-A0A259GCZ8-F1
#
_cell.length_a   1.000
_cell.length_b   1.000
_cell.length_c   1.000
_cell.angle_alpha   90.00
_cell.angle_beta   90.00
_cell.angle_gamma   90.00
#
_symmetry.space_group_name_H-M   'P 1'
#
loop_
_entity.id
_entity.type
_entity.pdbx_description
1 polymer ?
#
loop_
_entity_poly.entity_id
_entity_poly.type
_entity_poly.pdbx_seq_one_letter_code
_entity_poly.pdbx_strand_id
1 'polypeptide(L)'
;LDDLDLDPEMVRVELYANGVDGAAAERVEMQRVRQLVGATNGYAYRAEVHAARPATDFTARLIPHRDGVAVPLEVAHILWQR
;
A
#
# COMPACT_ATOMS: atom_id res chain seq x y z
N LEU A 1 -22.00 -10.60 -12.45
CA LEU A 1 -21.06 -9.46 -12.33
C LEU A 1 -19.88 -10.02 -11.55
N ASP A 2 -19.12 -10.92 -12.18
CA ASP A 2 -18.19 -11.83 -11.50
C ASP A 2 -16.72 -11.62 -11.94
N ASP A 3 -16.38 -10.45 -12.47
CA ASP A 3 -15.04 -10.13 -12.99
C ASP A 3 -14.55 -8.75 -12.52
N LEU A 4 -14.31 -8.61 -11.21
CA LEU A 4 -13.34 -7.61 -10.75
C LEU A 4 -12.02 -8.33 -10.47
N ASP A 5 -11.49 -8.98 -11.50
CA ASP A 5 -10.08 -9.32 -11.54
C ASP A 5 -9.33 -7.99 -11.69
N LEU A 6 -9.10 -7.33 -10.55
CA LEU A 6 -8.34 -6.09 -10.48
C LEU A 6 -6.91 -6.42 -10.91
N ASP A 7 -6.53 -5.92 -12.09
CA ASP A 7 -5.16 -5.95 -12.54
C ASP A 7 -4.26 -5.41 -11.42
N PRO A 8 -3.35 -6.21 -10.88
CA PRO A 8 -2.55 -5.82 -9.72
C PRO A 8 -1.58 -4.67 -10.04
N GLU A 9 -1.41 -4.27 -11.30
CA GLU A 9 -0.68 -3.06 -11.71
C GLU A 9 -1.52 -1.77 -11.51
N MET A 10 -2.85 -1.90 -11.44
CA MET A 10 -3.76 -0.77 -11.19
C MET A 10 -3.79 -0.34 -9.72
N VAL A 11 -3.02 -1.01 -8.87
CA VAL A 11 -2.96 -0.74 -7.43
C VAL A 11 -1.52 -0.71 -6.96
N ARG A 12 -1.24 0.19 -6.02
CA ARG A 12 0.03 0.26 -5.30
C ARG A 12 -0.22 -0.05 -3.83
N VAL A 13 0.65 -0.86 -3.25
CA VAL A 13 0.65 -1.12 -1.81
C VAL A 13 1.76 -0.30 -1.18
N GLU A 14 1.43 0.42 -0.11
CA GLU A 14 2.38 1.24 0.65
C GLU A 14 2.31 0.89 2.13
N LEU A 15 3.45 1.01 2.82
CA LEU A 15 3.47 1.30 4.25
C LEU A 15 3.38 2.81 4.45
N TYR A 16 2.40 3.24 5.24
CA TYR A 16 2.18 4.63 5.56
C TYR A 16 2.40 4.90 7.04
N ALA A 17 3.01 6.04 7.31
CA ALA A 17 3.49 6.46 8.60
C ALA A 17 3.15 7.93 8.82
N ASN A 18 2.36 8.23 9.86
CA ASN A 18 2.12 9.62 10.23
C ASN A 18 3.43 10.33 10.57
N GLY A 19 3.55 11.58 10.12
CA GLY A 19 4.61 12.47 10.58
C GLY A 19 4.49 12.74 12.07
N VAL A 20 5.61 12.78 12.77
CA VAL A 20 5.71 13.10 14.20
C VAL A 20 6.41 14.45 14.33
N ASP A 21 5.99 15.28 15.28
CA ASP A 21 6.61 16.59 15.57
C ASP A 21 6.74 17.53 14.36
N GLY A 22 5.73 17.54 13.49
CA GLY A 22 5.70 18.39 12.31
C GLY A 22 6.51 17.87 11.12
N ALA A 23 7.12 16.68 11.23
CA ALA A 23 7.73 15.99 10.10
C ALA A 23 6.67 15.58 9.05
N ALA A 24 7.12 15.36 7.82
CA ALA A 24 6.25 14.83 6.76
C ALA A 24 5.90 13.36 7.03
N ALA A 25 4.73 12.94 6.53
CA ALA A 25 4.36 11.53 6.52
C ALA A 25 5.29 10.71 5.61
N GLU A 26 5.77 9.59 6.14
CA GLU A 26 6.58 8.62 5.41
C GLU A 26 5.67 7.64 4.66
N ARG A 27 6.04 7.37 3.41
CA ARG A 27 5.32 6.52 2.46
C ARG A 27 6.35 5.64 1.78
N VAL A 28 6.26 4.34 2.03
CA VAL A 28 7.19 3.35 1.47
C VAL A 28 6.41 2.42 0.58
N GLU A 29 6.71 2.46 -0.72
CA GLU A 29 6.14 1.52 -1.68
C GLU A 29 6.61 0.09 -1.35
N MET A 30 5.65 -0.84 -1.34
CA MET A 30 5.92 -2.24 -1.10
C MET A 30 6.08 -2.99 -2.42
N GLN A 31 7.10 -3.84 -2.49
CA GLN A 31 7.33 -4.72 -3.62
C GLN A 31 6.40 -5.94 -3.53
N ARG A 32 5.73 -6.28 -4.64
CA ARG A 32 4.97 -7.52 -4.78
C ARG A 32 5.96 -8.68 -4.95
N VAL A 33 6.05 -9.57 -3.96
CA VAL A 33 7.10 -10.61 -3.94
C VAL A 33 6.64 -11.97 -4.46
N ARG A 34 5.37 -12.34 -4.25
CA ARG A 34 4.79 -13.59 -4.78
C ARG A 34 3.27 -13.58 -4.72
N GLN A 35 2.64 -14.39 -5.55
CA GLN A 35 1.22 -14.75 -5.41
C GLN A 35 1.03 -15.71 -4.23
N LEU A 36 -0.10 -15.61 -3.55
CA LEU A 36 -0.52 -16.51 -2.47
C LEU A 36 -1.29 -17.70 -3.08
N VAL A 37 -0.88 -18.91 -2.72
CA VAL A 37 -1.55 -20.13 -3.15
C VAL A 37 -2.97 -20.17 -2.58
N GLY A 38 -3.96 -20.44 -3.42
CA GLY A 38 -5.37 -20.58 -3.01
C GLY A 38 -6.15 -19.26 -2.94
N ALA A 39 -5.55 -18.13 -3.32
CA ALA A 39 -6.26 -16.85 -3.44
C ALA A 39 -6.27 -16.38 -4.90
N THR A 40 -7.46 -16.05 -5.43
CA THR A 40 -7.64 -15.60 -6.82
C THR A 40 -6.84 -14.33 -7.13
N ASN A 41 -6.75 -13.39 -6.17
CA ASN A 41 -5.97 -12.15 -6.32
C ASN A 41 -5.14 -11.82 -5.05
N GLY A 42 -4.61 -12.86 -4.39
CA GLY A 42 -3.80 -12.70 -3.18
C GLY A 42 -2.32 -12.61 -3.51
N TYR A 43 -1.64 -11.59 -3.00
CA TYR A 43 -0.19 -11.45 -3.12
C TYR A 43 0.46 -11.12 -1.77
N ALA A 44 1.69 -11.58 -1.59
CA ALA A 44 2.56 -11.11 -0.53
C ALA A 44 3.30 -9.86 -1.00
N TYR A 45 3.38 -8.87 -0.11
CA TYR A 45 4.09 -7.62 -0.33
C TYR A 45 5.16 -7.45 0.76
N ARG A 46 6.28 -6.83 0.41
CA ARG A 46 7.38 -6.54 1.34
C ARG A 46 7.94 -5.14 1.10
N ALA A 47 8.29 -4.45 2.17
CA ALA A 47 9.08 -3.22 2.13
C ALA A 47 10.21 -3.30 3.17
N GLU A 48 11.23 -2.49 2.95
CA GLU A 48 12.30 -2.23 3.92
C GLU A 48 12.15 -0.78 4.40
N VAL A 49 12.12 -0.59 5.71
CA VAL A 49 11.95 0.72 6.36
C VAL A 49 13.11 1.00 7.30
N HIS A 50 13.37 2.28 7.57
CA HIS A 50 14.45 2.65 8.46
C HIS A 50 14.18 2.17 9.91
N ALA A 51 15.14 1.48 10.52
CA ALA A 51 14.97 0.87 11.84
C ALA A 51 14.79 1.86 13.00
N ALA A 52 14.95 3.17 12.75
CA ALA A 52 14.71 4.21 13.75
C ALA A 52 13.22 4.39 14.12
N ARG A 53 12.30 3.85 13.32
CA ARG A 53 10.86 3.93 13.57
C ARG A 53 10.31 2.52 13.80
N PRO A 54 9.53 2.28 14.86
CA PRO A 54 8.99 0.95 15.13
C PRO A 54 7.97 0.55 14.07
N ALA A 55 7.90 -0.75 13.78
CA ALA A 55 6.99 -1.31 12.79
C ALA A 55 5.51 -0.99 13.08
N THR A 56 5.15 -0.83 14.35
CA THR A 56 3.79 -0.50 14.80
C THR A 56 3.32 0.88 14.37
N ASP A 57 4.24 1.77 14.00
CA ASP A 57 3.87 3.10 13.55
C ASP A 57 3.50 3.13 12.05
N PHE A 58 3.66 2.00 11.35
CA PHE A 58 3.31 1.84 9.95
C PHE A 58 1.99 1.08 9.81
N THR A 59 1.12 1.58 8.96
CA THR A 59 -0.11 0.91 8.55
C THR A 59 -0.03 0.65 7.05
N ALA A 60 -0.29 -0.59 6.63
CA ALA A 60 -0.36 -0.89 5.20
C ALA A 60 -1.63 -0.28 4.58
N ARG A 61 -1.51 0.20 3.35
CA ARG A 61 -2.63 0.70 2.56
C ARG A 61 -2.51 0.30 1.10
N LEU A 62 -3.65 0.16 0.45
CA LEU A 62 -3.79 -0.12 -0.98
C LEU A 62 -4.39 1.12 -1.64
N ILE A 63 -3.71 1.60 -2.68
CA ILE A 63 -3.99 2.88 -3.35
C ILE A 63 -4.22 2.60 -4.82
N PRO A 64 -5.23 3.21 -5.47
CA PRO A 64 -5.30 3.22 -6.93
C PRO A 64 -3.99 3.74 -7.53
N HIS A 65 -3.50 3.12 -8.59
CA HIS A 65 -2.24 3.51 -9.20
C HIS A 65 -2.37 3.62 -10.73
N ARG A 66 -1.75 4.67 -11.26
CA ARG A 66 -1.47 4.86 -12.68
C ARG A 66 -0.24 5.75 -12.82
N ASP A 67 0.63 5.41 -13.75
CA ASP A 67 1.83 6.21 -14.02
C ASP A 67 1.49 7.67 -14.32
N GLY A 68 2.24 8.58 -13.69
CA GLY A 68 2.06 10.03 -13.84
C GLY A 68 0.86 10.63 -13.12
N VAL A 69 0.08 9.84 -12.35
CA VAL A 69 -1.09 10.31 -11.61
C VAL A 69 -0.80 10.33 -10.12
N ALA A 70 -0.94 11.50 -9.49
CA ALA A 70 -0.92 11.64 -8.04
C ALA A 70 -2.30 11.31 -7.46
N VAL A 71 -2.34 10.54 -6.38
CA VAL A 71 -3.59 10.19 -5.66
C VAL A 71 -3.64 10.95 -4.33
N PRO A 72 -4.62 11.86 -4.15
CA PRO A 72 -4.85 12.54 -2.87
C PRO A 72 -5.23 11.56 -1.75
N LEU A 73 -4.97 11.93 -0.49
CA LEU A 73 -5.23 11.07 0.67
C LEU A 73 -6.74 10.86 0.93
N GLU A 74 -7.56 11.79 0.46
CA GLU A 74 -9.01 11.83 0.63
C GLU A 74 -9.76 10.89 -0.32
N VAL A 75 -9.06 10.24 -1.25
CA VAL A 75 -9.67 9.34 -2.22
C VAL A 75 -10.29 8.15 -1.49
N ALA A 76 -11.61 8.02 -1.59
CA ALA A 76 -12.39 6.96 -0.93
C ALA A 76 -11.98 5.53 -1.31
N HIS A 77 -11.21 5.38 -2.39
CA HIS A 77 -10.70 4.10 -2.89
C HIS A 77 -9.37 3.69 -2.24
N ILE A 78 -8.82 4.50 -1.33
CA ILE A 78 -7.69 4.08 -0.50
C ILE A 78 -8.22 3.14 0.59
N LEU A 79 -7.76 1.89 0.55
CA LEU A 79 -8.12 0.88 1.54
C LEU A 79 -6.98 0.74 2.54
N TRP A 80 -7.31 0.80 3.83
CA TRP A 80 -6.36 0.65 4.93
C TRP A 80 -6.43 -0.75 5.51
N GLN A 81 -5.28 -1.25 5.98
CA GLN A 81 -5.23 -2.41 6.84
C GLN A 81 -6.16 -2.23 8.04
N ARG A 82 -6.95 -3.27 8.35
CA ARG A 82 -7.85 -3.32 9.51
C ARG A 82 -7.19 -4.00 10.70
#